data_AF-A0A2S2QR68-F1
#
_entry.id   AF-A0A2S2QR68-F1
#
_cell.length_a   1.000
_cell.length_b   1.000
_cell.length_c   1.000
_cell.angle_alpha   90.00
_cell.angle_beta   90.00
_cell.angle_gamma   90.00
#
_symmetry.space_group_name_H-M   'P 1'
#
loop_
_entity.id
_entity.type
_entity.pdbx_description
1 polymer ?
#
loop_
_entity_poly.entity_id
_entity_poly.type
_entity_poly.pdbx_seq_one_letter_code
_entity_poly.pdbx_strand_id
1 'polypeptide(L)'
;MAANAAYLVVRARIIFGFAQHRRDVTGGGITRICRTFDVTQRCRRHHSKRWSSSMSTFTADGSEQKQTIIKSSYDESEIHIELRRGLPTVTVPLPSRRELCQFTLRPVTNTVGDFTNMLRTEDPGIDRVVVSSSDGVRIASSNTIESLMEEDFRLTINDRIFTVKVPPHKKLTKEDMERLSGVRTLVSQLYESLNVEEHQIKQERELLAKLEELKVKLEPLEKV
;
A
#
# COMPACT_ATOMS: atom_id res chain seq x y z
N MET A 1 2.51 -48.57 -15.65
CA MET A 1 1.85 -47.84 -14.54
C MET A 1 2.85 -47.58 -13.41
N ALA A 2 3.71 -46.55 -13.52
CA ALA A 2 4.65 -46.18 -12.45
C ALA A 2 5.33 -44.81 -12.70
N ALA A 3 4.60 -43.77 -13.13
CA ALA A 3 5.20 -42.44 -13.38
C ALA A 3 4.38 -41.25 -12.85
N ASN A 4 3.40 -41.49 -11.97
CA ASN A 4 2.51 -40.42 -11.45
C ASN A 4 2.78 -40.03 -9.98
N ALA A 5 3.84 -40.53 -9.34
CA ALA A 5 4.11 -40.24 -7.93
C ALA A 5 5.13 -39.12 -7.68
N ALA A 6 5.94 -38.75 -8.68
CA ALA A 6 7.00 -37.74 -8.51
C ALA A 6 6.50 -36.28 -8.62
N TYR A 7 5.31 -36.06 -9.20
CA TYR A 7 4.79 -34.71 -9.46
C TYR A 7 4.09 -34.07 -8.23
N LEU A 8 3.81 -34.85 -7.17
CA LEU A 8 3.12 -34.35 -5.98
C LEU A 8 4.05 -33.88 -4.85
N VAL A 9 5.36 -34.21 -4.87
CA VAL A 9 6.29 -33.87 -3.76
C VAL A 9 6.89 -32.46 -3.92
N VAL A 10 6.90 -31.89 -5.13
CA VAL A 10 7.46 -30.55 -5.37
C VAL A 10 6.45 -29.43 -5.04
N ARG A 11 5.14 -29.73 -5.02
CA ARG A 11 4.09 -28.74 -4.72
C ARG A 11 3.86 -28.46 -3.23
N ALA A 12 4.39 -29.28 -2.32
CA ALA A 12 4.18 -29.11 -0.88
C ALA A 12 5.28 -28.33 -0.14
N ARG A 13 6.36 -27.91 -0.82
CA ARG A 13 7.52 -27.27 -0.17
C ARG A 13 7.59 -25.74 -0.26
N ILE A 14 6.58 -25.10 -0.84
CA ILE A 14 6.51 -23.62 -0.96
C ILE A 14 5.58 -23.00 0.12
N ILE A 15 4.76 -23.80 0.81
CA ILE A 15 3.78 -23.27 1.79
C ILE A 15 4.23 -23.43 3.25
N PHE A 16 5.28 -24.22 3.54
CA PHE A 16 5.70 -24.54 4.94
C PHE A 16 7.15 -24.16 5.28
N GLY A 17 7.70 -23.10 4.67
CA GLY A 17 9.11 -22.72 4.77
C GLY A 17 9.47 -21.50 5.62
N PHE A 18 8.53 -20.88 6.35
CA PHE A 18 8.80 -19.66 7.14
C PHE A 18 8.37 -19.77 8.62
N ALA A 19 8.43 -20.98 9.18
CA ALA A 19 8.31 -21.18 10.62
C ALA A 19 9.56 -21.88 11.16
N GLN A 20 10.25 -21.18 12.07
CA GLN A 20 11.22 -21.67 13.06
C GLN A 20 12.63 -22.04 12.58
N HIS A 21 13.57 -21.09 12.67
CA HIS A 21 14.86 -21.34 13.32
C HIS A 21 15.64 -20.04 13.63
N ARG A 22 15.74 -19.64 14.90
CA ARG A 22 17.00 -19.66 15.68
C ARG A 22 16.88 -18.90 17.01
N ARG A 23 17.21 -19.63 18.08
CA ARG A 23 17.58 -19.17 19.42
C ARG A 23 19.03 -18.66 19.43
N ASP A 24 19.27 -17.72 20.36
CA ASP A 24 20.46 -17.41 21.15
C ASP A 24 21.87 -17.57 20.55
N VAL A 25 22.58 -16.45 20.45
CA VAL A 25 24.02 -16.36 20.75
C VAL A 25 24.28 -15.03 21.50
N THR A 26 24.93 -15.17 22.64
CA THR A 26 25.40 -14.14 23.56
C THR A 26 26.67 -13.43 23.07
N GLY A 27 26.79 -12.15 23.39
CA GLY A 27 28.04 -11.50 23.77
C GLY A 27 28.96 -10.94 22.68
N GLY A 28 29.36 -9.67 22.87
CA GLY A 28 30.59 -9.11 22.30
C GLY A 28 30.37 -8.15 21.13
N GLY A 29 30.31 -6.86 21.43
CA GLY A 29 30.22 -5.81 20.41
C GLY A 29 31.50 -5.68 19.58
N ILE A 30 31.34 -5.12 18.38
CA ILE A 30 32.22 -4.13 17.75
C ILE A 30 31.37 -3.44 16.67
N THR A 31 31.33 -2.12 16.76
CA THR A 31 30.79 -1.20 15.77
C THR A 31 31.59 -1.25 14.48
N ARG A 32 30.92 -1.24 13.31
CA ARG A 32 31.22 -0.32 12.18
C ARG A 32 30.27 -0.52 10.99
N ILE A 33 29.50 0.55 10.74
CA ILE A 33 29.32 1.23 9.45
C ILE A 33 28.89 0.34 8.27
N CYS A 34 27.56 0.22 8.08
CA CYS A 34 26.97 0.03 6.75
C CYS A 34 26.31 1.34 6.34
N ARG A 35 26.83 1.94 5.26
CA ARG A 35 26.25 3.08 4.56
C ARG A 35 24.99 2.60 3.84
N THR A 36 23.83 2.94 4.37
CA THR A 36 22.58 2.95 3.59
C THR A 36 22.45 4.30 2.90
N PHE A 37 22.16 4.23 1.60
CA PHE A 37 21.86 5.37 0.75
C PHE A 37 20.50 5.95 1.19
N ASP A 38 20.54 6.90 2.12
CA ASP A 38 19.41 7.77 2.41
C ASP A 38 19.24 8.75 1.26
N VAL A 39 18.22 8.56 0.43
CA VAL A 39 17.63 9.67 -0.32
C VAL A 39 16.76 10.43 0.68
N THR A 40 17.41 11.20 1.56
CA THR A 40 16.75 12.19 2.39
C THR A 40 16.27 13.31 1.46
N GLN A 41 14.99 13.32 1.11
CA GLN A 41 14.38 14.58 0.67
C GLN A 41 14.31 15.51 1.88
N ARG A 42 15.35 16.33 1.98
CA ARG A 42 15.52 17.44 2.90
C ARG A 42 14.44 18.48 2.62
N CYS A 43 13.33 18.44 3.35
CA CYS A 43 12.38 19.56 3.37
C CYS A 43 13.07 20.78 3.98
N ARG A 44 13.53 21.67 3.09
CA ARG A 44 14.04 22.99 3.45
C ARG A 44 12.91 23.77 4.12
N ARG A 45 13.19 24.28 5.32
CA ARG A 45 12.46 25.39 5.93
C ARG A 45 12.43 26.56 4.94
N HIS A 46 11.28 26.75 4.29
CA HIS A 46 10.94 28.01 3.66
C HIS A 46 9.86 28.67 4.50
N HIS A 47 10.28 29.72 5.23
CA HIS A 47 9.39 30.84 5.48
C HIS A 47 9.04 31.42 4.10
N SER A 48 7.83 31.13 3.60
CA SER A 48 7.26 31.84 2.47
C SER A 48 5.92 32.43 2.87
N LYS A 49 5.80 33.70 2.56
CA LYS A 49 4.75 34.62 2.95
C LYS A 49 3.40 34.17 2.40
N ARG A 50 2.37 34.45 3.20
CA ARG A 50 0.96 34.53 2.85
C ARG A 50 0.76 34.94 1.39
N TRP A 51 0.36 33.99 0.56
CA TRP A 51 -0.17 34.26 -0.78
C TRP A 51 -1.66 33.96 -0.76
N SER A 52 -2.47 35.00 -0.53
CA SER A 52 -3.88 34.96 -0.84
C SER A 52 -4.02 35.36 -2.31
N SER A 53 -3.98 34.40 -3.22
CA SER A 53 -4.35 34.61 -4.61
C SER A 53 -5.85 34.37 -4.73
N SER A 54 -6.64 35.44 -4.68
CA SER A 54 -7.99 35.42 -5.24
C SER A 54 -7.85 35.50 -6.75
N MET A 55 -8.05 34.38 -7.45
CA MET A 55 -8.31 34.39 -8.90
C MET A 55 -9.79 34.14 -9.11
N SER A 56 -10.50 35.15 -9.60
CA SER A 56 -11.84 35.00 -10.17
C SER A 56 -11.70 34.78 -11.67
N THR A 57 -12.14 33.63 -12.16
CA THR A 57 -12.43 33.43 -13.58
C THR A 57 -13.92 33.68 -13.80
N PHE A 58 -14.23 34.75 -14.53
CA PHE A 58 -15.58 35.01 -15.03
C PHE A 58 -15.84 34.10 -16.24
N THR A 59 -16.79 33.18 -16.11
CA THR A 59 -17.41 32.50 -17.25
C THR A 59 -18.73 33.19 -17.57
N ALA A 60 -18.94 33.50 -18.84
CA ALA A 60 -20.17 34.09 -19.36
C ALA A 60 -21.27 33.02 -19.49
N ASP A 61 -21.70 32.47 -18.37
CA ASP A 61 -22.99 31.78 -18.29
C ASP A 61 -23.44 31.80 -16.83
N GLY A 62 -24.64 32.30 -16.58
CA GLY A 62 -25.16 32.70 -15.26
C GLY A 62 -25.54 31.52 -14.36
N SER A 63 -24.67 30.53 -14.22
CA SER A 63 -24.82 29.44 -13.25
C SER A 63 -23.69 29.51 -12.22
N GLU A 64 -24.05 29.85 -10.97
CA GLU A 64 -23.15 29.76 -9.82
C GLU A 64 -22.78 28.30 -9.57
N GLN A 65 -21.68 27.84 -10.18
CA GLN A 65 -20.98 26.66 -9.68
C GLN A 65 -20.22 27.08 -8.44
N LYS A 66 -20.87 26.91 -7.29
CA LYS A 66 -20.27 27.07 -5.97
C LYS A 66 -19.15 26.03 -5.83
N GLN A 67 -17.92 26.39 -6.20
CA GLN A 67 -16.73 25.71 -5.73
C GLN A 67 -16.78 25.76 -4.21
N THR A 68 -17.12 24.62 -3.60
CA THR A 68 -17.05 24.44 -2.16
C THR A 68 -15.58 24.43 -1.77
N ILE A 69 -15.08 25.62 -1.44
CA ILE A 69 -13.89 25.78 -0.61
C ILE A 69 -14.18 24.98 0.66
N ILE A 70 -13.58 23.79 0.78
CA ILE A 70 -13.70 22.94 1.97
C ILE A 70 -13.11 23.75 3.12
N LYS A 71 -13.98 24.31 3.96
CA LYS A 71 -13.59 24.83 5.26
C LYS A 71 -13.11 23.64 6.06
N SER A 72 -11.84 23.60 6.44
CA SER A 72 -11.31 22.59 7.35
C SER A 72 -11.76 22.92 8.78
N SER A 73 -13.02 22.64 9.11
CA SER A 73 -13.44 22.61 10.52
C SER A 73 -12.96 21.30 11.13
N TYR A 74 -12.00 21.40 12.05
CA TYR A 74 -11.44 20.30 12.85
C TYR A 74 -12.44 19.55 13.76
N ASP A 75 -13.72 19.90 13.67
CA ASP A 75 -14.80 19.41 14.52
C ASP A 75 -15.82 18.53 13.77
N GLU A 76 -15.59 18.26 12.48
CA GLU A 76 -16.44 17.31 11.76
C GLU A 76 -16.16 15.90 12.28
N SER A 77 -17.18 15.30 12.90
CA SER A 77 -17.16 13.90 13.34
C SER A 77 -17.35 12.95 12.16
N GLU A 78 -17.46 13.46 10.94
CA GLU A 78 -17.64 12.70 9.71
C GLU A 78 -16.39 12.85 8.83
N ILE A 79 -15.86 11.73 8.34
CA ILE A 79 -14.70 11.67 7.45
C ILE A 79 -15.14 11.00 6.16
N HIS A 80 -14.83 11.60 5.02
CA HIS A 80 -15.10 11.00 3.72
C HIS A 80 -13.83 10.35 3.14
N ILE A 81 -14.00 9.21 2.49
CA ILE A 81 -12.95 8.59 1.69
C ILE A 81 -13.09 9.06 0.24
N GLU A 82 -12.00 9.55 -0.33
CA GLU A 82 -11.94 9.95 -1.74
C GLU A 82 -11.11 8.96 -2.56
N LEU A 83 -11.54 8.64 -3.77
CA LEU A 83 -10.74 7.84 -4.70
C LEU A 83 -9.86 8.76 -5.54
N ARG A 84 -8.55 8.78 -5.27
CA ARG A 84 -7.57 9.56 -6.02
C ARG A 84 -6.65 8.64 -6.78
N ARG A 85 -6.62 8.76 -8.12
CA ARG A 85 -5.81 7.92 -9.02
C ARG A 85 -6.05 6.41 -8.83
N GLY A 86 -7.30 6.04 -8.53
CA GLY A 86 -7.69 4.65 -8.30
C GLY A 86 -7.31 4.09 -6.92
N LEU A 87 -6.78 4.91 -6.00
CA LEU A 87 -6.48 4.50 -4.64
C LEU A 87 -7.34 5.26 -3.62
N PRO A 88 -7.90 4.56 -2.62
CA PRO A 88 -8.67 5.19 -1.56
C PRO A 88 -7.77 6.09 -0.71
N THR A 89 -8.26 7.28 -0.45
CA THR A 89 -7.54 8.30 0.28
C THR A 89 -8.42 8.87 1.37
N VAL A 90 -7.97 8.73 2.61
CA VAL A 90 -8.69 9.13 3.82
C VAL A 90 -8.06 10.38 4.40
N THR A 91 -8.85 11.40 4.70
CA THR A 91 -8.36 12.64 5.32
C THR A 91 -8.76 12.65 6.79
N VAL A 92 -7.79 12.59 7.70
CA VAL A 92 -8.02 12.43 9.13
C VAL A 92 -7.44 13.63 9.88
N PRO A 93 -8.21 14.27 10.80
CA PRO A 93 -7.68 15.30 11.69
C PRO A 93 -6.76 14.69 12.75
N LEU A 94 -5.50 15.13 12.80
CA LEU A 94 -4.52 14.64 13.77
C LEU A 94 -4.56 15.47 15.08
N PRO A 95 -4.57 14.83 16.26
CA PRO A 95 -4.84 15.49 17.54
C PRO A 95 -3.75 16.49 17.97
N SER A 96 -2.48 16.21 17.71
CA SER A 96 -1.37 17.03 18.24
C SER A 96 -1.22 18.36 17.53
N ARG A 97 -1.28 18.33 16.19
CA ARG A 97 -1.01 19.51 15.35
C ARG A 97 -2.27 20.26 14.95
N ARG A 98 -3.45 19.67 15.18
CA ARG A 98 -4.74 20.21 14.71
C ARG A 98 -4.65 20.58 13.23
N GLU A 99 -4.18 19.62 12.43
CA GLU A 99 -4.10 19.70 10.98
C GLU A 99 -4.74 18.45 10.36
N LEU A 100 -5.23 18.59 9.13
CA LEU A 100 -5.77 17.46 8.37
C LEU A 100 -4.62 16.75 7.68
N CYS A 101 -4.50 15.45 7.89
CA CYS A 101 -3.52 14.61 7.22
C CYS A 101 -4.19 13.61 6.29
N GLN A 102 -3.62 13.44 5.12
CA GLN A 102 -4.15 12.60 4.06
C GLN A 102 -3.38 11.27 4.00
N PHE A 103 -4.10 10.15 4.05
CA PHE A 103 -3.55 8.81 4.02
C PHE A 103 -4.06 8.06 2.78
N THR A 104 -3.15 7.68 1.89
CA THR A 104 -3.47 6.84 0.73
C THR A 104 -3.29 5.38 1.08
N LEU A 105 -4.34 4.58 0.90
CA LEU A 105 -4.37 3.17 1.24
C LEU A 105 -4.37 2.30 -0.02
N ARG A 106 -3.83 1.09 0.10
CA ARG A 106 -3.84 0.07 -0.96
C ARG A 106 -4.78 -1.07 -0.57
N PRO A 107 -5.97 -1.21 -1.19
CA PRO A 107 -7.00 -2.16 -0.78
C PRO A 107 -6.50 -3.60 -0.57
N VAL A 108 -5.66 -4.08 -1.48
CA VAL A 108 -5.18 -5.47 -1.52
C VAL A 108 -3.99 -5.71 -0.58
N THR A 109 -3.04 -4.78 -0.52
CA THR A 109 -1.78 -5.00 0.20
C THR A 109 -1.78 -4.44 1.61
N ASN A 110 -2.59 -3.41 1.89
CA ASN A 110 -2.67 -2.83 3.22
C ASN A 110 -3.76 -3.50 4.03
N THR A 111 -3.49 -3.56 5.33
CA THR A 111 -4.40 -4.02 6.36
C THR A 111 -4.86 -2.85 7.24
N VAL A 112 -5.90 -3.09 8.04
CA VAL A 112 -6.32 -2.16 9.10
C VAL A 112 -5.16 -1.86 10.05
N GLY A 113 -4.33 -2.86 10.35
CA GLY A 113 -3.13 -2.70 11.16
C GLY A 113 -2.16 -1.68 10.57
N ASP A 114 -1.87 -1.78 9.27
CA ASP A 114 -1.03 -0.82 8.57
C ASP A 114 -1.60 0.59 8.63
N PHE A 115 -2.91 0.74 8.44
CA PHE A 115 -3.57 2.04 8.56
C PHE A 115 -3.43 2.65 9.96
N THR A 116 -3.67 1.86 11.01
CA THR A 116 -3.48 2.33 12.39
C THR A 116 -2.02 2.66 12.71
N ASN A 117 -1.07 1.93 12.13
CA ASN A 117 0.36 2.20 12.28
C ASN A 117 0.77 3.48 11.55
N MET A 118 0.24 3.73 10.35
CA MET A 118 0.46 4.98 9.61
C MET A 118 0.01 6.20 10.42
N LEU A 119 -1.17 6.13 11.05
CA LEU A 119 -1.68 7.20 11.93
C LEU A 119 -0.72 7.47 13.11
N ARG A 120 -0.30 6.41 13.83
CA ARG A 120 0.62 6.52 14.97
C ARG A 120 2.01 7.01 14.60
N THR A 121 2.48 6.65 13.42
CA THR A 121 3.81 7.06 12.93
C THR A 121 3.81 8.54 12.55
N GLU A 122 2.70 9.03 11.98
CA GLU A 122 2.57 10.43 11.58
C GLU A 122 2.35 11.37 12.78
N ASP A 123 1.50 10.97 13.73
CA ASP A 123 1.25 11.73 14.96
C ASP A 123 1.59 10.93 16.22
N PRO A 124 2.72 11.25 16.91
CA PRO A 124 3.10 10.57 18.15
C PRO A 124 2.19 10.89 19.34
N GLY A 125 1.26 11.85 19.25
CA GLY A 125 0.24 12.09 20.27
C GLY A 125 -1.00 11.19 20.15
N ILE A 126 -0.97 10.23 19.22
CA ILE A 126 -1.99 9.19 19.11
C ILE A 126 -1.56 7.98 19.96
N ASP A 127 -2.18 7.84 21.12
CA ASP A 127 -1.96 6.71 22.02
C ASP A 127 -2.81 5.49 21.59
N ARG A 128 -4.08 5.76 21.27
CA ARG A 128 -5.06 4.72 20.97
C ARG A 128 -5.73 4.96 19.63
N VAL A 129 -5.67 3.96 18.76
CA VAL A 129 -6.47 3.91 17.52
C VAL A 129 -7.28 2.62 17.53
N VAL A 130 -8.57 2.74 17.28
CA VAL A 130 -9.47 1.60 17.12
C VAL A 130 -10.33 1.82 15.88
N VAL A 131 -10.40 0.81 15.04
CA VAL A 131 -11.34 0.74 13.93
C VAL A 131 -12.45 -0.22 14.33
N SER A 132 -13.70 0.21 14.18
CA SER A 132 -14.89 -0.58 14.51
C SER A 132 -15.95 -0.42 13.42
N SER A 133 -16.81 -1.41 13.24
CA SER A 133 -17.97 -1.31 12.34
C SER A 133 -18.95 -0.21 12.80
N SER A 134 -19.92 0.15 11.96
CA SER A 134 -21.06 1.00 12.30
C SER A 134 -21.75 0.58 13.59
N ASP A 135 -21.74 -0.72 13.89
CA ASP A 135 -22.41 -1.34 15.04
C ASP A 135 -21.55 -1.31 16.33
N GLY A 136 -20.33 -0.80 16.25
CA GLY A 136 -19.39 -0.73 17.38
C GLY A 136 -18.56 -1.99 17.62
N VAL A 137 -18.68 -3.01 16.75
CA VAL A 137 -17.82 -4.20 16.80
C VAL A 137 -16.42 -3.85 16.30
N ARG A 138 -15.40 -4.15 17.11
CA ARG A 138 -14.00 -3.88 16.73
C ARG A 138 -13.57 -4.74 15.54
N ILE A 139 -12.95 -4.11 14.54
CA ILE A 139 -12.41 -4.79 13.36
C ILE A 139 -10.96 -5.22 13.65
N ALA A 140 -10.61 -6.44 13.25
CA ALA A 140 -9.28 -6.99 13.46
C ALA A 140 -8.22 -6.26 12.62
N SER A 141 -6.99 -6.17 13.14
CA SER A 141 -5.87 -5.52 12.45
C SER A 141 -5.44 -6.26 11.17
N SER A 142 -5.67 -7.57 11.08
CA SER A 142 -5.36 -8.38 9.91
C SER A 142 -6.37 -8.24 8.77
N ASN A 143 -7.49 -7.54 9.00
CA ASN A 143 -8.47 -7.33 7.94
C ASN A 143 -7.89 -6.43 6.85
N THR A 144 -8.19 -6.73 5.59
CA THR A 144 -7.72 -5.93 4.46
C THR A 144 -8.48 -4.61 4.40
N ILE A 145 -7.86 -3.60 3.79
CA ILE A 145 -8.55 -2.33 3.54
C ILE A 145 -9.71 -2.53 2.56
N GLU A 146 -9.59 -3.45 1.60
CA GLU A 146 -10.69 -3.80 0.69
C GLU A 146 -11.96 -4.21 1.45
N SER A 147 -11.86 -5.16 2.38
CA SER A 147 -13.01 -5.61 3.17
C SER A 147 -13.49 -4.56 4.18
N LEU A 148 -12.60 -3.71 4.70
CA LEU A 148 -13.00 -2.55 5.52
C LEU A 148 -13.90 -1.58 4.75
N MET A 149 -13.67 -1.42 3.45
CA MET A 149 -14.36 -0.48 2.57
C MET A 149 -15.67 -1.03 1.98
N GLU A 150 -16.16 -2.19 2.44
CA GLU A 150 -17.46 -2.70 2.00
C GLU A 150 -18.63 -1.95 2.66
N GLU A 151 -18.40 -1.44 3.88
CA GLU A 151 -19.40 -0.77 4.71
C GLU A 151 -18.77 0.47 5.38
N ASP A 152 -19.64 1.37 5.85
CA ASP A 152 -19.20 2.49 6.69
C ASP A 152 -18.64 1.96 8.02
N PHE A 153 -17.59 2.61 8.51
CA PHE A 153 -16.93 2.21 9.75
C PHE A 153 -16.66 3.42 10.64
N ARG A 154 -16.34 3.17 11.90
CA ARG A 154 -15.94 4.18 12.88
C ARG A 154 -14.44 4.08 13.15
N LEU A 155 -13.78 5.23 13.11
CA LEU A 155 -12.39 5.41 13.47
C LEU A 155 -12.34 6.18 14.79
N THR A 156 -11.85 5.53 15.84
CA THR A 156 -11.66 6.14 17.16
C THR A 156 -10.19 6.45 17.36
N ILE A 157 -9.87 7.74 17.52
CA ILE A 157 -8.52 8.23 17.82
C ILE A 157 -8.56 8.86 19.21
N ASN A 158 -7.85 8.25 20.16
CA ASN A 158 -7.92 8.55 21.58
C ASN A 158 -9.39 8.52 22.08
N ASP A 159 -9.96 9.69 22.35
CA ASP A 159 -11.35 9.84 22.83
C ASP A 159 -12.31 10.38 21.76
N ARG A 160 -11.80 10.67 20.55
CA ARG A 160 -12.60 11.19 19.44
C ARG A 160 -13.04 10.05 18.54
N ILE A 161 -14.33 10.06 18.18
CA ILE A 161 -14.93 9.07 17.30
C ILE A 161 -15.30 9.76 15.99
N PHE A 162 -14.81 9.21 14.89
CA PHE A 162 -15.13 9.65 13.55
C PHE A 162 -15.92 8.58 12.82
N THR A 163 -17.02 8.96 12.20
CA THR A 163 -17.76 8.10 11.27
C THR A 163 -17.17 8.28 9.89
N VAL A 164 -16.57 7.22 9.35
CA VAL A 164 -15.96 7.22 8.04
C VAL A 164 -16.97 6.73 7.01
N LYS A 165 -17.32 7.61 6.07
CA LYS A 165 -18.21 7.32 4.94
C LYS A 165 -17.43 6.80 3.76
N VAL A 166 -17.74 5.58 3.35
CA VAL A 166 -17.11 4.95 2.21
C VAL A 166 -17.91 5.29 0.95
N PRO A 167 -17.27 5.78 -0.13
CA PRO A 167 -17.96 6.02 -1.39
C PRO A 167 -18.50 4.69 -1.94
N PRO A 168 -19.66 4.71 -2.64
CA PRO A 168 -20.25 3.50 -3.17
C PRO A 168 -19.31 2.84 -4.18
N HIS A 169 -18.76 1.69 -3.81
CA HIS A 169 -17.97 0.87 -4.71
C HIS A 169 -18.90 0.05 -5.61
N LYS A 170 -18.78 0.23 -6.93
CA LYS A 170 -19.47 -0.62 -7.90
C LYS A 170 -18.90 -2.03 -7.81
N LYS A 171 -19.58 -2.92 -7.10
CA LYS A 171 -19.26 -4.36 -7.13
C LYS A 171 -19.36 -4.82 -8.58
N LEU A 172 -18.31 -5.48 -9.08
CA LEU A 172 -18.33 -6.08 -10.42
C LEU A 172 -19.49 -7.07 -10.48
N THR A 173 -20.26 -7.01 -11.56
CA THR A 173 -21.34 -7.97 -11.75
C THR A 173 -20.76 -9.35 -12.05
N LYS A 174 -21.53 -10.41 -11.83
CA LYS A 174 -21.10 -11.78 -12.18
C LYS A 174 -20.73 -11.90 -13.66
N GLU A 175 -21.48 -11.21 -14.53
CA GLU A 175 -21.22 -11.14 -15.96
C GLU A 175 -19.86 -10.49 -16.28
N ASP A 176 -19.50 -9.42 -15.56
CA ASP A 176 -18.20 -8.77 -15.73
C ASP A 176 -17.05 -9.67 -15.28
N MET A 177 -17.25 -10.44 -14.20
CA MET A 177 -16.26 -11.43 -13.74
C MET A 177 -16.06 -12.56 -14.76
N GLU A 178 -17.12 -13.04 -15.38
CA GLU A 178 -17.05 -14.08 -16.43
C GLU A 178 -16.33 -13.57 -17.68
N ARG A 179 -16.57 -12.33 -18.10
CA ARG A 179 -15.84 -11.71 -19.21
C ARG A 179 -14.34 -11.58 -18.90
N LEU A 180 -13.99 -11.11 -17.70
CA LEU A 180 -12.59 -10.97 -17.28
C LEU A 180 -11.86 -12.32 -17.17
N SER A 181 -12.56 -13.38 -16.74
CA SER A 181 -11.97 -14.73 -16.68
C SER A 181 -11.69 -15.29 -18.08
N GLY A 182 -12.57 -15.00 -19.05
CA GLY A 182 -12.35 -15.33 -20.47
C GLY A 182 -11.10 -14.63 -21.01
N VAL A 183 -10.96 -13.32 -20.79
CA VAL A 183 -9.77 -12.55 -21.20
C VAL A 183 -8.50 -13.11 -20.56
N ARG A 184 -8.52 -13.41 -19.26
CA ARG A 184 -7.37 -14.00 -18.56
C ARG A 184 -6.94 -15.33 -19.18
N THR A 185 -7.92 -16.18 -19.54
CA THR A 185 -7.65 -17.48 -20.16
C THR A 185 -7.03 -17.33 -21.54
N LEU A 186 -7.55 -16.41 -22.37
CA LEU A 186 -7.00 -16.12 -23.69
C LEU A 186 -5.56 -15.58 -23.61
N VAL A 187 -5.28 -14.71 -22.63
CA VAL A 187 -3.92 -14.22 -22.38
C VAL A 187 -3.01 -15.37 -21.97
N SER A 188 -3.43 -16.25 -21.05
CA SER A 188 -2.63 -17.43 -20.69
C SER A 188 -2.32 -18.32 -21.90
N GLN A 189 -3.31 -18.60 -22.75
CA GLN A 189 -3.13 -19.38 -23.98
C GLN A 189 -2.14 -18.71 -24.94
N LEU A 190 -2.16 -17.38 -25.05
CA LEU A 190 -1.19 -16.65 -25.85
C LEU A 190 0.23 -16.76 -25.26
N TYR A 191 0.38 -16.65 -23.94
CA TYR A 191 1.67 -16.82 -23.27
C TYR A 191 2.26 -18.23 -23.47
N GLU A 192 1.41 -19.25 -23.47
CA GLU A 192 1.79 -20.64 -23.79
C GLU A 192 2.18 -20.78 -25.26
N SER A 193 1.37 -20.24 -26.18
CA SER A 193 1.61 -20.32 -27.64
C SER A 193 2.87 -19.58 -28.09
N LEU A 194 3.23 -18.50 -27.39
CA LEU A 194 4.44 -17.73 -27.65
C LEU A 194 5.67 -18.25 -26.89
N ASN A 195 5.56 -19.38 -26.17
CA ASN A 195 6.64 -19.98 -25.37
C ASN A 195 7.35 -18.97 -24.44
N VAL A 196 6.61 -18.05 -23.84
CA VAL A 196 7.18 -16.93 -23.07
C VAL A 196 7.96 -17.45 -21.85
N GLU A 197 7.51 -18.54 -21.21
CA GLU A 197 8.20 -19.15 -20.08
C GLU A 197 9.59 -19.69 -20.45
N GLU A 198 9.70 -20.37 -21.59
CA GLU A 198 11.00 -20.86 -22.10
C GLU A 198 11.94 -19.70 -22.45
N HIS A 199 11.39 -18.62 -23.01
CA HIS A 199 12.15 -17.40 -23.27
C HIS A 199 12.67 -16.75 -21.97
N GLN A 200 11.85 -16.71 -20.92
CA GLN A 200 12.26 -16.17 -19.61
C GLN A 200 13.38 -17.01 -18.98
N ILE A 201 13.28 -18.35 -19.02
CA ILE A 201 14.35 -19.24 -18.53
C ILE A 201 15.64 -19.05 -19.32
N LYS A 202 15.55 -18.90 -20.65
CA LYS A 202 16.72 -18.65 -21.51
C LYS A 202 17.36 -17.31 -21.17
N GLN A 203 16.57 -16.24 -20.99
CA GLN A 203 17.07 -14.94 -20.55
C GLN A 203 17.75 -15.03 -19.18
N GLU A 204 17.15 -15.72 -18.21
CA GLU A 204 17.73 -15.90 -16.88
C GLU A 204 19.11 -16.54 -16.96
N ARG A 205 19.25 -17.63 -17.74
CA ARG A 205 20.53 -18.31 -17.96
C ARG A 205 21.57 -17.40 -18.61
N GLU A 206 21.16 -16.62 -19.61
CA GLU A 206 22.05 -15.68 -20.29
C GLU A 206 22.52 -14.56 -19.34
N LEU A 207 21.62 -14.03 -18.51
CA LEU A 207 21.96 -13.03 -17.50
C LEU A 207 22.91 -13.59 -16.43
N LEU A 208 22.69 -14.83 -15.98
CA LEU A 208 23.58 -15.50 -15.03
C LEU A 208 24.97 -15.72 -15.63
N ALA A 209 25.07 -16.14 -16.88
CA ALA A 209 26.35 -16.31 -17.56
C ALA A 209 27.11 -14.98 -17.70
N LYS A 210 26.43 -13.90 -18.08
CA LYS A 210 27.02 -12.55 -18.13
C LYS A 210 27.48 -12.09 -16.74
N LEU A 211 26.71 -12.38 -15.70
CA LEU A 211 27.05 -12.05 -14.33
C LEU A 211 28.32 -12.78 -13.89
N GLU A 212 28.44 -14.08 -14.21
CA GLU A 212 29.64 -14.88 -13.93
C GLU A 212 30.86 -14.38 -14.70
N GLU A 213 30.70 -14.04 -15.98
CA GLU A 213 31.76 -13.43 -16.79
C GLU A 213 32.26 -12.10 -16.17
N LEU A 214 31.34 -11.23 -15.75
CA LEU A 214 31.69 -9.97 -15.10
C LEU A 214 32.38 -10.19 -13.75
N LYS A 215 31.94 -11.17 -12.97
CA LYS A 215 32.61 -11.54 -11.70
C LYS A 215 34.06 -11.95 -11.92
N VAL A 216 34.33 -12.83 -12.88
CA VAL A 216 35.69 -13.26 -13.22
C VAL A 216 36.55 -12.07 -13.68
N LYS A 217 35.98 -11.14 -14.45
CA LYS A 217 36.70 -9.92 -14.88
C LYS A 217 37.01 -8.97 -13.72
N LEU A 218 36.18 -8.95 -12.67
CA LEU A 218 36.35 -8.08 -11.50
C LEU A 218 37.31 -8.66 -10.45
N GLU A 219 37.43 -9.99 -10.32
CA GLU A 219 38.37 -10.64 -9.38
C GLU A 219 39.80 -10.07 -9.34
N PRO A 220 40.46 -9.76 -10.47
CA PRO A 220 41.81 -9.17 -10.43
C PRO A 220 41.82 -7.71 -9.97
N LEU A 221 40.71 -6.98 -10.12
CA LEU A 221 40.56 -5.58 -9.75
C LEU A 221 40.20 -5.38 -8.27
N GLU A 222 39.64 -6.41 -7.63
CA GLU A 222 39.32 -6.41 -6.19
C GLU A 222 40.51 -6.78 -5.29
N LYS A 223 41.59 -7.35 -5.85
CA LYS A 223 42.79 -7.79 -5.11
C LYS A 223 43.90 -6.72 -5.00
N VAL A 224 43.54 -5.44 -5.21
CA VAL A 224 44.42 -4.27 -5.07
C VAL A 224 43.94 -3.42 -3.90
#